data_AF-A0A842XI44-F1
#
_entry.id   AF-A0A842XI44-F1
#
_cell.length_a   1.000
_cell.length_b   1.000
_cell.length_c   1.000
_cell.angle_alpha   90.00
_cell.angle_beta   90.00
_cell.angle_gamma   90.00
#
_symmetry.space_group_name_H-M   'P 1'
#
loop_
_entity.id
_entity.type
_entity.pdbx_description
1 polymer ?
#
loop_
_entity_poly.entity_id
_entity_poly.type
_entity_poly.pdbx_seq_one_letter_code
_entity_poly.pdbx_strand_id
1 'polypeptide(L)'
;MLRKQFHKQKCIKRLERNSSSSYFRKIRVIAPKYLRKFTFDKMIELEIPESVTDFIEGRVPKRIGTKHYLALARQSSKFYPRYAEYIDRLSERPKVTK
;
A
#
# COMPACT_ATOMS: atom_id res chain seq x y z
N MET A 1 25.87 16.05 -13.19
CA MET A 1 24.69 16.93 -12.99
C MET A 1 23.76 16.81 -14.19
N LEU A 2 22.70 16.01 -14.12
CA LEU A 2 21.63 16.01 -15.14
C LEU A 2 20.28 15.82 -14.45
N ARG A 3 19.33 16.65 -14.87
CA ARG A 3 18.17 17.11 -14.11
C ARG A 3 17.15 16.02 -13.83
N LYS A 4 16.72 15.98 -12.57
CA LYS A 4 15.43 15.51 -12.05
C LYS A 4 14.30 15.54 -13.11
N GLN A 5 13.96 14.41 -13.69
CA GLN A 5 12.63 14.19 -14.28
C GLN A 5 11.74 13.53 -13.23
N PHE A 6 11.38 14.30 -12.19
CA PHE A 6 10.16 13.98 -11.45
C PHE A 6 9.02 14.19 -12.44
N HIS A 7 8.32 13.10 -12.78
CA HIS A 7 7.08 13.15 -13.53
C HIS A 7 6.06 13.93 -12.69
N LYS A 8 6.03 15.23 -12.93
CA LYS A 8 5.15 16.23 -12.34
C LYS A 8 3.74 15.64 -12.27
N GLN A 9 3.25 15.40 -11.06
CA GLN A 9 1.89 14.93 -10.76
C GLN A 9 0.91 15.71 -11.64
N LYS A 10 0.41 15.06 -12.70
CA LYS A 10 -0.41 15.70 -13.70
C LYS A 10 -1.83 15.74 -13.16
N CYS A 11 -2.22 16.91 -12.64
CA CYS A 11 -3.57 17.40 -12.44
C CYS A 11 -4.55 16.41 -11.77
N ILE A 12 -4.77 16.59 -10.46
CA ILE A 12 -5.86 15.95 -9.72
C ILE A 12 -7.17 16.55 -10.25
N LYS A 13 -7.69 16.05 -11.37
CA LYS A 13 -9.12 16.15 -11.64
C LYS A 13 -9.83 15.38 -10.54
N ARG A 14 -10.83 15.97 -9.91
CA ARG A 14 -11.71 15.28 -8.96
C ARG A 14 -12.32 14.09 -9.69
N LEU A 15 -11.75 12.89 -9.46
CA LEU A 15 -12.29 11.67 -10.03
C LEU A 15 -13.62 11.42 -9.33
N GLU A 16 -14.72 11.49 -10.08
CA GLU A 16 -15.98 10.98 -9.57
C GLU A 16 -15.84 9.50 -9.24
N ARG A 17 -16.52 9.09 -8.16
CA ARG A 17 -16.38 7.78 -7.52
C ARG A 17 -16.50 6.61 -8.51
N ASN A 18 -17.34 6.78 -9.55
CA ASN A 18 -17.62 5.77 -10.57
C ASN A 18 -16.62 5.76 -11.75
N SER A 19 -15.77 6.79 -11.90
CA SER A 19 -14.89 6.98 -13.06
C SER A 19 -13.43 6.55 -12.81
N SER A 20 -13.09 6.24 -11.55
CA SER A 20 -11.70 5.96 -11.15
C SER A 20 -11.11 4.74 -11.85
N SER A 21 -11.84 3.63 -11.95
CA SER A 21 -11.36 2.40 -12.62
C SER A 21 -11.10 2.60 -14.12
N SER A 22 -12.00 3.31 -14.80
CA SER A 22 -11.86 3.67 -16.22
C SER A 22 -10.64 4.58 -16.46
N TYR A 23 -10.42 5.55 -15.56
CA TYR A 23 -9.25 6.41 -15.60
C TYR A 23 -7.94 5.62 -15.48
N PHE A 24 -7.80 4.76 -14.48
CA PHE A 24 -6.59 3.93 -14.30
C PHE A 24 -6.35 2.97 -15.48
N ARG A 25 -7.43 2.41 -16.05
CA ARG A 25 -7.36 1.59 -17.28
C ARG A 25 -6.83 2.40 -18.47
N LYS A 26 -7.29 3.65 -18.64
CA LYS A 26 -6.88 4.52 -19.74
C LYS A 26 -5.39 4.89 -19.67
N ILE A 27 -4.89 5.18 -18.47
CA ILE A 27 -3.46 5.49 -18.26
C ILE A 27 -2.58 4.22 -18.18
N ARG A 28 -3.15 3.03 -18.38
CA ARG A 28 -2.47 1.73 -18.35
C ARG A 28 -1.68 1.47 -17.06
N VAL A 29 -2.19 1.94 -15.93
CA VAL A 29 -1.62 1.64 -14.61
C VAL A 29 -2.51 0.67 -13.85
N ILE A 30 -1.93 -0.02 -12.88
CA ILE A 30 -2.64 -0.94 -12.01
C ILE A 30 -3.66 -0.16 -11.18
N ALA A 31 -4.90 -0.64 -11.13
CA ALA A 31 -5.94 -0.01 -10.32
C ALA A 31 -5.59 -0.11 -8.82
N PRO A 32 -5.84 0.94 -8.01
CA PRO A 32 -5.47 0.96 -6.58
C PRO A 32 -5.99 -0.21 -5.74
N LYS A 33 -7.13 -0.81 -6.14
CA LYS A 33 -7.66 -2.03 -5.53
C LYS A 33 -6.64 -3.17 -5.50
N TYR A 34 -5.86 -3.33 -6.56
CA TYR A 34 -4.87 -4.41 -6.65
C TYR A 34 -3.60 -4.10 -5.87
N LEU A 35 -3.26 -2.83 -5.66
CA LEU A 35 -2.15 -2.46 -4.75
C LEU A 35 -2.43 -2.89 -3.32
N ARG A 36 -3.67 -2.77 -2.85
CA ARG A 36 -4.08 -3.29 -1.54
C ARG A 36 -3.93 -4.81 -1.49
N LYS A 37 -4.51 -5.54 -2.45
CA LYS A 37 -4.36 -7.02 -2.52
C LYS A 37 -2.89 -7.47 -2.51
N PHE A 38 -2.06 -6.83 -3.31
CA PHE A 38 -0.62 -7.12 -3.35
C PHE A 38 0.07 -6.86 -2.00
N THR A 39 -0.27 -5.75 -1.35
CA THR A 39 0.26 -5.41 -0.02
C THR A 39 -0.09 -6.50 0.99
N PHE A 40 -1.34 -6.94 1.02
CA PHE A 40 -1.80 -8.05 1.85
C PHE A 40 -0.98 -9.32 1.61
N ASP A 41 -0.94 -9.80 0.36
CA ASP A 41 -0.27 -11.05 -0.01
C ASP A 41 1.22 -11.00 0.39
N LYS A 42 1.88 -9.85 0.20
CA LYS A 42 3.28 -9.65 0.58
C LYS A 42 3.50 -9.56 2.08
N MET A 43 2.58 -8.99 2.85
CA MET A 43 2.69 -8.99 4.31
C MET A 43 2.59 -10.42 4.86
N ILE A 44 1.71 -11.26 4.31
CA ILE A 44 1.61 -12.68 4.68
C ILE A 44 2.90 -13.43 4.33
N GLU A 45 3.48 -13.20 3.15
CA GLU A 45 4.76 -13.79 2.73
C GLU A 45 5.93 -13.40 3.67
N LEU A 46 5.87 -12.20 4.27
CA LEU A 46 6.84 -11.72 5.26
C LEU A 46 6.53 -12.17 6.71
N GLU A 47 5.65 -13.18 6.83
CA GLU A 47 5.21 -13.77 8.10
C GLU A 47 4.56 -12.75 9.05
N ILE A 48 3.92 -11.71 8.51
CA ILE A 48 3.10 -10.79 9.29
C ILE A 48 1.74 -11.46 9.52
N PRO A 49 1.22 -11.52 10.77
CA PRO A 49 -0.07 -12.13 11.05
C PRO A 49 -1.21 -11.47 10.25
N GLU A 50 -2.18 -12.28 9.82
CA GLU A 50 -3.34 -11.82 9.05
C GLU A 50 -4.12 -10.72 9.78
N SER A 51 -4.36 -10.88 11.09
CA SER A 51 -5.07 -9.89 11.91
C SER A 51 -4.38 -8.52 11.94
N VAL A 52 -3.04 -8.51 11.95
CA VAL A 52 -2.23 -7.29 11.90
C VAL A 52 -2.28 -6.68 10.52
N THR A 53 -2.23 -7.51 9.47
CA THR A 53 -2.33 -7.08 8.07
C THR A 53 -3.69 -6.43 7.79
N ASP A 54 -4.78 -7.08 8.20
CA ASP A 54 -6.13 -6.54 8.09
C ASP A 54 -6.30 -5.22 8.87
N PHE A 55 -5.64 -5.09 10.02
CA PHE A 55 -5.63 -3.86 10.81
C PHE A 55 -4.90 -2.74 10.07
N ILE A 56 -3.72 -3.00 9.51
CA ILE A 56 -2.95 -2.04 8.71
C ILE A 56 -3.75 -1.58 7.48
N GLU A 57 -4.47 -2.50 6.83
CA GLU A 57 -5.33 -2.16 5.69
C GLU A 57 -6.65 -1.47 6.07
N GLY A 58 -6.96 -1.37 7.36
CA GLY A 58 -8.22 -0.80 7.85
C GLY A 58 -9.45 -1.64 7.49
N ARG A 59 -9.31 -2.96 7.32
CA ARG A 59 -10.43 -3.90 7.13
C ARG A 59 -11.15 -4.24 8.44
N VAL A 60 -10.45 -4.01 9.54
CA VAL A 60 -10.91 -4.29 10.89
C VAL A 60 -12.05 -3.34 11.29
N PRO A 61 -13.16 -3.84 11.87
CA PRO A 61 -14.30 -3.00 12.27
C PRO A 61 -13.91 -1.99 13.36
N LYS A 62 -14.48 -0.78 13.29
CA LYS A 62 -14.18 0.31 14.23
C LYS A 62 -14.65 0.03 15.67
N ARG A 63 -15.57 -0.91 15.87
CA ARG A 63 -16.23 -1.21 17.16
C ARG A 63 -15.52 -2.28 17.98
N ILE A 64 -14.18 -2.30 17.95
CA ILE A 64 -13.43 -3.26 18.76
C ILE A 64 -13.07 -2.61 20.09
N GLY A 65 -13.16 -3.38 21.17
CA GLY A 65 -12.78 -2.92 22.49
C GLY A 65 -11.34 -2.39 22.52
N THR A 66 -11.13 -1.33 23.30
CA THR A 66 -9.87 -0.57 23.37
C THR A 66 -8.64 -1.45 23.61
N LYS A 67 -8.76 -2.50 24.43
CA LYS A 67 -7.66 -3.44 24.72
C LYS A 67 -7.15 -4.16 23.46
N HIS A 68 -8.05 -4.63 22.62
CA HIS A 68 -7.69 -5.36 21.40
C HIS A 68 -7.15 -4.40 20.33
N TYR A 69 -7.70 -3.19 20.23
CA TYR A 69 -7.12 -2.14 19.37
C TYR A 69 -5.68 -1.83 19.75
N LEU A 70 -5.40 -1.62 21.05
CA LEU A 70 -4.05 -1.34 21.54
C LEU A 70 -3.08 -2.50 21.27
N ALA A 71 -3.55 -3.75 21.41
CA ALA A 71 -2.75 -4.93 21.09
C ALA A 71 -2.38 -4.96 19.60
N LEU A 72 -3.35 -4.77 18.70
CA LEU A 72 -3.11 -4.72 17.25
C LEU A 72 -2.22 -3.55 16.85
N ALA A 73 -2.40 -2.37 17.44
CA ALA A 73 -1.56 -1.21 17.16
C ALA A 73 -0.09 -1.44 17.54
N ARG A 74 0.15 -2.06 18.70
CA ARG A 74 1.50 -2.45 19.14
C ARG A 74 2.10 -3.52 18.23
N GLN A 75 1.33 -4.55 17.88
CA GLN A 75 1.79 -5.60 16.95
C GLN A 75 2.09 -5.02 15.57
N SER A 76 1.25 -4.13 15.05
CA SER A 76 1.46 -3.45 13.78
C SER A 76 2.76 -2.67 13.79
N SER A 77 3.04 -1.90 14.84
CA SER A 77 4.30 -1.16 14.98
C SER A 77 5.53 -2.09 15.00
N LYS A 78 5.39 -3.30 15.56
CA LYS A 78 6.45 -4.31 15.60
C LYS A 78 6.70 -4.98 14.25
N PHE A 79 5.64 -5.30 13.50
CA PHE A 79 5.74 -6.08 12.25
C PHE A 79 5.89 -5.23 10.99
N TYR A 80 5.37 -3.99 10.99
CA TYR A 80 5.41 -3.10 9.82
C TYR A 80 6.82 -2.84 9.26
N PRO A 81 7.90 -2.75 10.07
CA PRO A 81 9.26 -2.59 9.56
C PRO A 81 9.67 -3.65 8.52
N ARG A 82 9.21 -4.90 8.65
CA ARG A 82 9.50 -5.97 7.67
C ARG A 82 9.01 -5.62 6.27
N TYR A 83 7.81 -5.05 6.20
CA TYR A 83 7.23 -4.60 4.95
C TYR A 83 7.93 -3.32 4.45
N ALA A 84 8.27 -2.39 5.34
CA ALA A 84 9.03 -1.19 4.97
C ALA A 84 10.38 -1.54 4.33
N GLU A 85 11.15 -2.44 4.94
CA GLU A 85 12.42 -2.94 4.40
C GLU A 85 12.26 -3.64 3.04
N TYR A 86 11.13 -4.33 2.81
CA TYR A 86 10.81 -4.87 1.49
C TYR A 86 10.63 -3.76 0.45
N ILE A 87 9.90 -2.70 0.78
CA ILE A 87 9.69 -1.56 -0.12
C ILE A 87 11.00 -0.81 -0.38
N ASP A 88 11.84 -0.63 0.63
CA ASP A 88 13.15 0.01 0.49
C ASP A 88 14.03 -0.78 -0.49
N ARG A 89 14.11 -2.11 -0.34
CA ARG A 89 14.80 -3.00 -1.28
C ARG A 89 14.25 -2.93 -2.70
N LEU A 90 12.94 -2.77 -2.87
CA LEU A 90 12.34 -2.58 -4.20
C LEU A 90 12.72 -1.22 -4.82
N SER A 91 12.91 -0.20 -3.99
CA SER A 91 13.29 1.15 -4.42
C SER A 91 14.76 1.24 -4.86
N GLU A 92 15.62 0.43 -4.24
CA GLU A 92 17.05 0.32 -4.56
C GLU A 92 17.32 -0.49 -5.83
N ARG A 93 16.41 -1.41 -6.19
CA ARG A 93 16.53 -2.16 -7.43
C ARG A 93 16.51 -1.20 -8.62
N PRO A 94 17.48 -1.29 -9.56
CA PRO A 94 17.43 -0.48 -10.76
C PRO A 94 16.12 -0.79 -11.47
N LYS A 95 15.35 0.26 -11.80
CA LYS A 95 14.11 0.12 -12.55
C LYS A 95 14.47 -0.54 -13.88
N VAL A 96 14.16 -1.83 -14.01
CA VAL A 96 14.30 -2.57 -15.25
C VAL A 96 13.53 -1.80 -16.31
N THR A 97 14.28 -1.08 -17.14
CA THR A 97 13.74 -0.21 -18.16
C THR A 97 13.42 -1.13 -19.33
N LYS A 98 12.13 -1.40 -19.55
CA LYS A 98 11.66 -2.04 -20.79
C LYS A 98 11.59 -1.02 -21.90
#